data_AF-A0A944VTJ0-F1
#
_entry.id   AF-A0A944VTJ0-F1
#
_cell.length_a   1.000
_cell.length_b   1.000
_cell.length_c   1.000
_cell.angle_alpha   90.00
_cell.angle_beta   90.00
_cell.angle_gamma   90.00
#
_symmetry.space_group_name_H-M   'P 1'
#
loop_
_entity.id
_entity.type
_entity.pdbx_description
1 polymer ?
#
loop_
_entity_poly.entity_id
_entity_poly.type
_entity_poly.pdbx_seq_one_letter_code
_entity_poly.pdbx_strand_id
1 'polypeptide(L)'
;MKKSKNLFIVFLFLFFSACEATWTMEIELNDDNSGDYRIAILLDQEAQLYAVETGQTSIGGLNAILTAMPDGFGSTIYEDNDKLGILIRNNFQNI
;
A
#
# COMPACT_ATOMS: atom_id res chain seq x y z
N MET A 1 26.97 -26.44 18.47
CA MET A 1 25.74 -26.67 17.68
C MET A 1 24.50 -25.88 18.11
N LYS A 2 24.30 -25.48 19.38
CA LYS A 2 23.08 -24.71 19.77
C LYS A 2 23.00 -23.27 19.23
N LYS A 3 24.13 -22.54 19.12
CA LYS A 3 24.15 -21.15 18.64
C LYS A 3 23.77 -20.99 17.17
N SER A 4 24.12 -21.95 16.29
CA SER A 4 23.77 -21.87 14.86
C SER A 4 22.28 -22.12 14.61
N LYS A 5 21.63 -23.00 15.38
CA LYS A 5 20.17 -23.20 15.31
C LYS A 5 19.40 -21.94 15.70
N ASN A 6 19.84 -21.23 16.74
CA ASN A 6 19.20 -19.97 17.13
C ASN A 6 19.40 -18.87 16.07
N LEU A 7 20.57 -18.81 15.45
CA LEU A 7 20.83 -17.85 14.36
C LEU A 7 19.97 -18.14 13.12
N PHE A 8 19.75 -19.43 12.81
CA PHE A 8 18.89 -19.85 11.71
C PHE A 8 17.41 -19.47 11.94
N ILE A 9 16.93 -19.60 13.19
CA ILE A 9 15.58 -19.18 13.56
C ILE A 9 15.40 -17.67 13.38
N VAL A 10 16.39 -16.87 13.81
CA VAL A 10 16.35 -15.40 13.61
C VAL A 10 16.35 -15.04 12.12
N PHE A 11 17.14 -15.73 11.30
CA PHE A 11 17.10 -15.53 9.85
C PHE A 11 15.75 -15.89 9.23
N LEU A 12 15.12 -16.98 9.67
CA LEU A 12 13.77 -17.33 9.23
C LEU A 12 12.76 -16.21 9.53
N PHE A 13 12.77 -15.67 10.75
CA PHE A 13 11.88 -14.58 11.14
C PHE A 13 12.06 -13.33 10.27
N LEU A 14 13.29 -13.02 9.85
CA LEU A 14 13.57 -11.87 8.98
C LEU A 14 13.02 -12.05 7.56
N PHE A 15 12.90 -13.28 7.06
CA PHE A 15 12.29 -13.56 5.75
C PHE A 15 10.76 -13.55 5.79
N PHE A 16 10.14 -13.88 6.93
CA PHE A 16 8.68 -13.90 7.08
C PHE A 16 8.08 -12.57 7.56
N SER A 17 8.91 -11.59 7.97
CA SER A 17 8.44 -10.27 8.43
C SER A 17 8.40 -9.20 7.34
N ALA A 18 8.65 -9.54 6.08
CA ALA A 18 8.59 -8.59 4.98
C ALA A 18 7.12 -8.30 4.65
N CYS A 19 6.50 -7.36 5.36
CA CYS A 19 5.25 -6.75 4.92
C CYS A 19 5.52 -6.07 3.58
N GLU A 20 5.04 -6.67 2.49
CA GLU A 20 5.24 -6.12 1.16
C GLU A 20 4.21 -5.01 0.91
N ALA A 21 4.69 -3.78 0.89
CA ALA A 21 3.93 -2.63 0.43
C ALA A 21 4.37 -2.28 -0.99
N THR A 22 3.46 -2.36 -1.95
CA THR A 22 3.72 -1.98 -3.34
C THR A 22 3.13 -0.61 -3.62
N TRP A 23 3.97 0.28 -4.15
CA TRP A 23 3.61 1.64 -4.52
C TRP A 23 3.86 1.81 -6.00
N THR A 24 2.81 2.08 -6.76
CA THR A 24 2.89 2.30 -8.21
C THR A 24 2.32 3.66 -8.55
N MET A 25 3.05 4.43 -9.36
CA MET A 25 2.57 5.69 -9.92
C MET A 25 2.64 5.61 -11.44
N GLU A 26 1.51 5.87 -12.09
CA GLU A 26 1.38 5.96 -13.53
C GLU A 26 0.93 7.38 -13.88
N ILE A 27 1.56 8.00 -14.88
CA ILE A 27 1.21 9.34 -15.37
C ILE A 27 1.08 9.24 -16.88
N GLU A 28 -0.04 9.71 -17.42
CA GLU A 28 -0.23 10.01 -18.84
C GLU A 28 -0.16 11.51 -19.05
N LEU A 29 0.72 11.95 -19.96
CA LEU A 29 0.93 13.35 -20.31
C LEU A 29 0.40 13.62 -21.72
N ASN A 30 -0.39 14.68 -21.83
CA ASN A 30 -0.84 15.25 -23.11
C ASN A 30 0.19 16.24 -23.66
N ASP A 31 0.07 16.58 -24.95
CA ASP A 31 0.95 17.54 -25.65
C ASP A 31 0.95 18.95 -25.03
N ASP A 32 -0.14 19.32 -24.34
CA ASP A 32 -0.30 20.61 -23.66
C ASP A 32 0.22 20.60 -22.20
N ASN A 33 0.90 19.52 -21.79
CA ASN A 33 1.34 19.22 -20.43
C ASN A 33 0.22 19.07 -19.39
N SER A 34 -1.05 18.97 -19.81
CA SER A 34 -2.10 18.40 -18.96
C SER A 34 -1.95 16.88 -18.91
N GLY A 35 -2.72 16.22 -18.05
CA GLY A 35 -2.67 14.77 -18.00
C GLY A 35 -3.51 14.15 -16.91
N ASP A 36 -3.37 12.83 -16.83
CA ASP A 36 -3.97 12.00 -15.81
C ASP A 36 -2.87 11.32 -14.99
N TYR A 37 -3.13 11.10 -13.71
CA TYR A 37 -2.26 10.26 -12.91
C TYR A 37 -3.04 9.29 -12.05
N ARG A 38 -2.38 8.17 -11.78
CA ARG A 38 -2.88 7.06 -11.00
C ARG A 38 -1.82 6.67 -9.99
N ILE A 39 -2.19 6.62 -8.71
CA ILE A 39 -1.34 6.11 -7.63
C ILE A 39 -2.04 4.90 -7.03
N ALA A 40 -1.36 3.75 -7.03
CA ALA A 40 -1.79 2.54 -6.34
C ALA A 40 -0.90 2.32 -5.11
N ILE A 41 -1.54 2.14 -3.96
CA ILE A 41 -0.88 1.76 -2.71
C ILE A 41 -1.48 0.44 -2.30
N LEU A 42 -0.74 -0.64 -2.49
CA LEU A 42 -1.15 -2.02 -2.26
C LEU A 42 -0.39 -2.58 -1.06
N LEU A 43 -1.11 -3.17 -0.12
CA LEU A 43 -0.53 -3.82 1.04
C LEU A 43 -0.93 -5.29 1.05
N ASP A 44 0.01 -6.15 1.42
CA ASP A 44 -0.25 -7.55 1.70
C ASP A 44 -1.47 -7.72 2.64
N GLN A 45 -2.42 -8.55 2.24
CA GLN A 45 -3.68 -8.73 3.00
C GLN A 45 -3.45 -9.43 4.35
N GLU A 46 -2.51 -10.38 4.43
CA GLU A 46 -2.19 -11.08 5.70
C GLU A 46 -1.55 -10.12 6.70
N ALA A 47 -0.66 -9.24 6.23
CA ALA A 47 -0.05 -8.20 7.05
C ALA A 47 -1.09 -7.19 7.57
N GLN A 48 -2.08 -6.82 6.74
CA GLN A 48 -3.19 -5.97 7.18
C GLN A 48 -4.05 -6.65 8.25
N LEU A 49 -4.41 -7.92 8.04
CA LEU A 49 -5.18 -8.71 9.00
C LEU A 49 -4.43 -8.83 10.33
N TYR A 50 -3.15 -9.19 10.28
CA TYR A 50 -2.28 -9.29 11.45
C TYR A 50 -2.19 -7.97 12.22
N ALA A 51 -2.03 -6.84 11.52
CA ALA A 51 -1.95 -5.53 12.17
C ALA A 51 -3.27 -5.13 12.87
N VAL A 52 -4.42 -5.54 12.33
CA VAL A 52 -5.73 -5.36 12.98
C VAL A 52 -5.85 -6.26 14.20
N GLU A 53 -5.55 -7.55 14.07
CA GLU A 53 -5.66 -8.54 15.16
C GLU A 53 -4.72 -8.25 16.34
N THR A 54 -3.54 -7.71 16.05
CA THR A 54 -2.53 -7.35 17.08
C THR A 54 -2.70 -5.95 17.63
N GLY A 55 -3.71 -5.20 17.18
CA GLY A 55 -3.98 -3.83 17.65
C GLY A 55 -2.88 -2.83 17.26
N GLN A 56 -2.08 -3.13 16.24
CA GLN A 56 -0.98 -2.28 15.78
C GLN A 56 -1.43 -1.11 14.89
N THR A 57 -2.72 -1.00 14.55
CA THR A 57 -3.21 0.09 13.70
C THR A 57 -3.91 1.18 14.53
N SER A 58 -3.24 2.33 14.70
CA SER A 58 -3.86 3.55 15.25
C SER A 58 -4.64 4.36 14.21
N ILE A 59 -4.41 4.09 12.92
CA ILE A 59 -4.92 4.88 11.78
C ILE A 59 -6.23 4.30 11.21
N GLY A 60 -6.67 3.11 11.64
CA GLY A 60 -7.79 2.39 11.01
C GLY A 60 -7.39 1.77 9.67
N GLY A 61 -8.19 0.81 9.18
CA GLY A 61 -7.93 0.13 7.89
C GLY A 61 -8.01 1.06 6.68
N LEU A 62 -7.86 0.54 5.45
CA LEU A 62 -7.89 1.30 4.19
C LEU A 62 -9.01 2.35 4.10
N ASN A 63 -10.20 2.07 4.66
CA ASN A 63 -11.33 3.02 4.73
C ASN A 63 -11.02 4.34 5.45
N ALA A 64 -10.15 4.33 6.47
CA ALA A 64 -9.77 5.54 7.19
C ALA A 64 -8.89 6.45 6.34
N ILE A 65 -8.00 5.88 5.54
CA ILE A 65 -7.18 6.62 4.56
C ILE A 65 -8.08 7.22 3.49
N LEU A 66 -9.08 6.47 2.99
CA LEU A 66 -10.07 6.99 2.03
C LEU A 66 -10.84 8.19 2.60
N THR A 67 -11.22 8.14 3.87
CA THR A 67 -11.99 9.21 4.53
C THR A 67 -11.16 10.47 4.78
N ALA A 68 -9.83 10.34 4.88
CA ALA A 68 -8.92 11.46 5.12
C ALA A 68 -8.41 12.12 3.82
N MET A 69 -8.81 11.63 2.64
CA MET A 69 -8.33 12.19 1.37
C MET A 69 -8.94 13.56 1.07
N PRO A 70 -8.18 14.48 0.45
CA PRO A 70 -8.71 15.78 0.03
C PRO A 70 -9.83 15.64 -1.01
N ASP A 71 -10.74 16.61 -1.02
CA ASP A 71 -11.78 16.71 -2.05
C ASP A 71 -11.16 16.85 -3.46
N GLY A 72 -11.82 16.25 -4.46
CA GLY A 72 -11.39 16.30 -5.86
C GLY A 72 -10.53 15.10 -6.31
N PHE A 73 -10.14 14.22 -5.40
CA PHE A 73 -9.47 12.95 -5.72
C PHE A 73 -10.48 11.82 -5.93
N GLY A 74 -10.42 11.15 -7.08
CA GLY A 74 -11.16 9.91 -7.30
C GLY A 74 -10.45 8.74 -6.62
N SER A 75 -11.05 8.14 -5.60
CA SER A 75 -10.44 7.02 -4.88
C SER A 75 -11.33 5.79 -4.79
N THR A 76 -10.73 4.61 -4.92
CA THR A 76 -11.43 3.32 -4.80
C THR A 76 -10.55 2.30 -4.07
N ILE A 77 -11.17 1.38 -3.33
CA ILE A 77 -10.49 0.14 -2.92
C ILE A 77 -10.12 -0.63 -4.18
N TYR A 78 -8.90 -1.14 -4.21
CA TYR A 78 -8.32 -1.81 -5.35
C TYR A 78 -7.60 -3.07 -4.88
N GLU A 79 -7.85 -4.18 -5.56
CA GLU A 79 -7.23 -5.46 -5.29
C GLU A 79 -6.39 -5.85 -6.50
N ASP A 80 -5.16 -6.28 -6.24
CA ASP A 80 -4.23 -6.77 -7.25
C ASP A 80 -3.50 -7.99 -6.69
N ASN A 81 -3.77 -9.16 -7.27
CA ASN A 81 -3.32 -10.46 -6.80
C ASN A 81 -3.68 -10.71 -5.31
N ASP A 82 -2.69 -10.84 -4.46
CA ASP A 82 -2.78 -11.08 -3.01
C ASP A 82 -2.72 -9.79 -2.17
N LYS A 83 -2.77 -8.63 -2.82
CA LYS A 83 -2.66 -7.32 -2.16
C LYS A 83 -3.96 -6.54 -2.27
N LEU A 84 -4.31 -5.89 -1.17
CA LEU A 84 -5.45 -4.97 -1.09
C LEU A 84 -4.95 -3.56 -0.79
N GLY A 85 -5.53 -2.59 -1.48
CA GLY A 85 -4.99 -1.25 -1.50
C GLY A 85 -6.00 -0.16 -1.82
N ILE A 86 -5.46 1.04 -1.96
CA ILE A 86 -6.20 2.21 -2.43
C ILE A 86 -5.64 2.58 -3.79
N LEU A 87 -6.57 2.86 -4.69
CA LEU A 87 -6.27 3.50 -5.95
C LEU A 87 -6.76 4.93 -5.94
N ILE A 88 -5.83 5.85 -6.17
CA ILE A 88 -6.08 7.29 -6.30
C ILE A 88 -5.92 7.66 -7.77
N ARG A 89 -6.90 8.39 -8.31
CA ARG A 89 -6.94 8.88 -9.68
C ARG A 89 -7.25 10.37 -9.67
N ASN A 90 -6.52 11.14 -10.45
CA ASN A 90 -6.84 12.54 -10.68
C ASN A 90 -6.37 12.98 -12.08
N ASN A 91 -6.95 14.07 -12.56
CA ASN A 91 -6.47 14.80 -13.71
C ASN A 91 -5.79 16.10 -13.27
N PHE A 92 -4.87 16.62 -14.07
CA PHE A 92 -4.24 17.90 -13.84
C PHE A 92 -4.21 18.71 -15.13
N GLN A 93 -4.35 20.02 -14.98
CA GLN A 93 -4.26 20.98 -16.07
C GLN A 93 -2.91 21.69 -15.99
N ASN A 94 -2.43 22.19 -17.14
CA ASN A 94 -1.27 23.06 -17.17
C ASN A 94 -1.59 24.36 -16.40
N ILE A 95 -0.73 24.74 -15.44
CA ILE A 95 -0.90 25.92 -14.57
C ILE A 95 -0.28 27.15 -15.21
#